data_AF-A0A2N2SV60-F1
#
_entry.id   AF-A0A2N2SV60-F1
#
_cell.length_a   1.000
_cell.length_b   1.000
_cell.length_c   1.000
_cell.angle_alpha   90.00
_cell.angle_beta   90.00
_cell.angle_gamma   90.00
#
_symmetry.space_group_name_H-M   'P 1'
#
loop_
_entity.id
_entity.type
_entity.pdbx_description
1 polymer ?
#
loop_
_entity_poly.entity_id
_entity_poly.type
_entity_poly.pdbx_seq_one_letter_code
_entity_poly.pdbx_strand_id
1 'polypeptide(L)'
;MGNSLSATSSQFINLGAIFDAAPDAWGRRVVAAQIPPTSTDGIFRSAFLRGADGIGSLVLTPESLSSPVDLDNIVSLSLNERPTLTQIERAARAAADFEDGQELNDEMRHMLGGSWTIGGARPKAILRDDRGSAAPGSSLIAKFNSKRDLVPRNRIEWACMQMASDMGFRVAKADLVELGNDGDSTALVLERFDRELVAGRIHRRHYVSAISLASYEPQSAHLNSSQDQIMISWGKLLEIASRVSDKPAQARVEMYTRLVLNTALQNTDDHLKNFGFIKVDGAATRYDIAPVFDVSAQAATRHYLHCANLGQVYAMDEVIPMARRLGIANGAAEEIEQRILAVL
;
A
#
# COMPACT_ATOMS: atom_id res chain seq x y z
N MET A 1 16.79 21.01 -21.78
CA MET A 1 15.75 21.56 -20.88
C MET A 1 14.49 20.76 -21.17
N GLY A 2 14.22 19.74 -20.36
CA GLY A 2 13.12 18.80 -20.60
C GLY A 2 11.78 19.43 -20.23
N ASN A 3 10.85 19.45 -21.18
CA ASN A 3 9.50 19.90 -20.94
C ASN A 3 8.81 18.94 -19.95
N SER A 4 8.30 19.50 -18.85
CA SER A 4 7.39 18.78 -17.96
C SER A 4 6.21 18.24 -18.78
N LEU A 5 6.01 16.91 -18.74
CA LEU A 5 4.93 16.20 -19.44
C LEU A 5 3.56 16.40 -18.77
N SER A 6 3.48 17.10 -17.65
CA SER A 6 2.22 17.46 -17.01
C SER A 6 2.35 18.71 -16.14
N ALA A 7 1.47 19.69 -16.36
CA ALA A 7 1.22 20.76 -15.41
C ALA A 7 -0.16 20.51 -14.76
N THR A 8 -0.22 20.58 -13.44
CA THR A 8 -1.46 20.45 -12.67
C THR A 8 -1.82 21.78 -12.03
N SER A 9 -3.09 22.16 -12.05
CA SER A 9 -3.63 23.26 -11.23
C SER A 9 -3.93 22.80 -9.80
N SER A 10 -3.64 21.55 -9.47
CA SER A 10 -3.72 21.03 -8.12
C SER A 10 -2.74 21.77 -7.22
N GLN A 11 -3.19 22.15 -6.02
CA GLN A 11 -2.34 22.70 -4.95
C GLN A 11 -1.28 21.70 -4.41
N PHE A 12 -1.10 20.58 -5.09
CA PHE A 12 -0.33 19.41 -4.73
C PHE A 12 0.58 19.08 -5.93
N ILE A 13 1.89 19.26 -5.73
CA ILE A 13 2.90 19.50 -6.79
C ILE A 13 3.21 18.25 -7.64
N ASN A 14 2.95 17.04 -7.15
CA ASN A 14 3.11 15.80 -7.91
C ASN A 14 1.74 15.17 -8.22
N LEU A 15 1.68 14.26 -9.19
CA LEU A 15 0.46 13.67 -9.76
C LEU A 15 -0.43 12.85 -8.77
N GLY A 16 -0.50 13.20 -7.48
CA GLY A 16 -1.53 12.81 -6.51
C GLY A 16 -1.94 11.33 -6.60
N ALA A 17 -3.24 11.08 -6.73
CA ALA A 17 -3.79 9.73 -6.85
C ALA A 17 -3.24 8.91 -8.04
N ILE A 18 -2.73 9.57 -9.10
CA ILE A 18 -2.11 8.88 -10.24
C ILE A 18 -0.77 8.26 -9.81
N PHE A 19 -0.03 8.92 -8.90
CA PHE A 19 1.19 8.36 -8.32
C PHE A 19 0.92 7.06 -7.55
N ASP A 20 -0.19 6.99 -6.81
CA ASP A 20 -0.60 5.76 -6.11
C ASP A 20 -0.97 4.62 -7.07
N ALA A 21 -1.49 4.96 -8.25
CA ALA A 21 -1.81 3.99 -9.29
C ALA A 21 -0.58 3.53 -10.10
N ALA A 22 0.59 4.14 -9.90
CA ALA A 22 1.82 3.82 -10.62
C ALA A 22 2.54 2.59 -10.03
N PRO A 23 3.33 1.85 -10.83
CA PRO A 23 4.22 0.82 -10.28
C PRO A 23 5.31 1.42 -9.39
N ASP A 24 5.61 0.73 -8.29
CA ASP A 24 6.84 0.99 -7.52
C ASP A 24 8.02 0.10 -7.95
N ALA A 25 9.07 0.00 -7.16
CA ALA A 25 10.34 -0.62 -7.58
C ALA A 25 10.19 -2.06 -8.13
N TRP A 26 9.36 -2.91 -7.51
CA TRP A 26 9.13 -4.26 -8.02
C TRP A 26 8.39 -4.25 -9.36
N GLY A 27 7.24 -3.56 -9.41
CA GLY A 27 6.43 -3.44 -10.62
C GLY A 27 7.19 -2.83 -11.80
N ARG A 28 8.02 -1.80 -11.54
CA ARG A 28 8.88 -1.18 -12.55
C ARG A 28 9.90 -2.16 -13.13
N ARG A 29 10.52 -3.00 -12.28
CA ARG A 29 11.44 -4.05 -12.74
C ARG A 29 10.73 -5.07 -13.63
N VAL A 30 9.56 -5.56 -13.21
CA VAL A 30 8.79 -6.55 -13.97
C VAL A 30 8.37 -5.99 -15.33
N VAL A 31 7.85 -4.75 -15.38
CA VAL A 31 7.45 -4.11 -16.65
C VAL A 31 8.65 -3.85 -17.55
N ALA A 32 9.77 -3.38 -17.00
CA ALA A 32 10.99 -3.15 -17.77
C ALA A 32 11.51 -4.42 -18.44
N ALA A 33 11.36 -5.59 -17.79
CA ALA A 33 11.74 -6.88 -18.35
C ALA A 33 10.76 -7.41 -19.42
N GLN A 34 9.52 -6.90 -19.46
CA GLN A 34 8.50 -7.31 -20.44
C GLN A 34 8.46 -6.45 -21.69
N ILE A 35 9.10 -5.28 -21.68
CA ILE A 35 8.98 -4.28 -22.74
C ILE A 35 10.37 -4.04 -23.33
N PRO A 36 10.51 -4.03 -24.67
CA PRO A 36 11.75 -3.65 -25.31
C PRO A 36 12.25 -2.29 -24.80
N PRO A 37 13.54 -2.13 -24.48
CA PRO A 37 14.08 -0.88 -23.96
C PRO A 37 14.09 0.19 -25.04
N THR A 38 12.99 0.95 -25.18
CA THR A 38 12.94 2.09 -26.09
C THR A 38 13.02 3.44 -25.36
N SER A 39 12.61 3.52 -24.08
CA SER A 39 12.86 4.65 -23.15
C SER A 39 12.26 4.42 -21.74
N THR A 40 12.73 5.15 -20.71
CA THR A 40 12.16 5.15 -19.35
C THR A 40 10.71 5.64 -19.32
N ASP A 41 10.36 6.62 -20.17
CA ASP A 41 8.97 7.09 -20.37
C ASP A 41 8.06 5.98 -20.93
N GLY A 42 8.63 5.09 -21.75
CA GLY A 42 7.95 3.90 -22.27
C GLY A 42 7.53 2.92 -21.17
N ILE A 43 8.32 2.79 -20.09
CA ILE A 43 8.02 1.89 -18.97
C ILE A 43 6.84 2.40 -18.14
N PHE A 44 6.84 3.68 -17.75
CA PHE A 44 5.72 4.26 -16.99
C PHE A 44 4.43 4.28 -17.80
N ARG A 45 4.50 4.76 -19.05
CA ARG A 45 3.33 4.77 -19.95
C ARG A 45 2.78 3.37 -20.14
N SER A 46 3.63 2.37 -20.33
CA SER A 46 3.16 1.01 -20.53
C SER A 46 2.62 0.36 -19.26
N ALA A 47 3.19 0.64 -18.10
CA ALA A 47 2.65 0.14 -16.83
C ALA A 47 1.25 0.69 -16.55
N PHE A 48 1.03 1.98 -16.80
CA PHE A 48 -0.28 2.60 -16.66
C PHE A 48 -1.28 2.08 -17.69
N LEU A 49 -0.87 1.96 -18.96
CA LEU A 49 -1.75 1.49 -20.04
C LEU A 49 -2.05 -0.01 -19.99
N ARG A 50 -1.17 -0.82 -19.39
CA ARG A 50 -1.40 -2.26 -19.13
C ARG A 50 -2.13 -2.51 -17.81
N GLY A 51 -2.20 -1.50 -16.93
CA GLY A 51 -2.72 -1.60 -15.58
C GLY A 51 -4.17 -1.15 -15.49
N ALA A 52 -5.11 -1.92 -16.06
CA ALA A 52 -6.54 -1.61 -15.88
C ALA A 52 -7.06 -1.93 -14.46
N ASP A 53 -6.24 -2.52 -13.58
CA ASP A 53 -6.58 -2.85 -12.20
C ASP A 53 -5.57 -2.36 -11.15
N GLY A 54 -5.13 -1.11 -11.34
CA GLY A 54 -4.34 -0.31 -10.38
C GLY A 54 -4.98 -0.13 -8.99
N ILE A 55 -4.22 0.43 -8.05
CA ILE A 55 -4.74 0.88 -6.74
C ILE A 55 -5.87 1.89 -6.95
N GLY A 56 -6.93 1.75 -6.15
CA GLY A 56 -8.12 2.56 -6.19
C GLY A 56 -9.00 2.30 -7.41
N SER A 57 -9.68 3.36 -7.83
CA SER A 57 -10.69 3.33 -8.89
C SER A 57 -10.21 3.89 -10.23
N LEU A 58 -8.93 4.25 -10.36
CA LEU A 58 -8.41 4.83 -11.59
C LEU A 58 -8.14 3.74 -12.64
N VAL A 59 -8.62 4.01 -13.86
CA VAL A 59 -8.31 3.24 -15.08
C VAL A 59 -7.85 4.26 -16.12
N LEU A 60 -6.66 4.04 -16.68
CA LEU A 60 -6.06 4.95 -17.66
C LEU A 60 -6.06 4.28 -19.03
N THR A 61 -6.63 4.96 -20.01
CA THR A 61 -6.72 4.47 -21.39
C THR A 61 -6.09 5.47 -22.36
N PRO A 62 -5.57 5.04 -23.52
CA PRO A 62 -5.07 5.96 -24.54
C PRO A 62 -6.19 6.87 -25.06
N GLU A 63 -5.86 8.13 -25.34
CA GLU A 63 -6.79 9.16 -25.86
C GLU A 63 -7.33 8.84 -27.26
N SER A 64 -6.61 8.03 -28.06
CA SER A 64 -6.91 7.76 -29.47
C SER A 64 -8.03 6.72 -29.71
N LEU A 65 -8.88 6.44 -28.72
CA LEU A 65 -9.99 5.51 -28.89
C LEU A 65 -11.14 6.22 -29.63
N SER A 66 -11.35 5.83 -30.88
CA SER A 66 -12.38 6.38 -31.77
C SER A 66 -13.82 5.92 -31.44
N SER A 67 -14.02 5.22 -30.33
CA SER A 67 -15.30 4.62 -29.92
C SER A 67 -15.43 4.63 -28.39
N PRO A 68 -16.66 4.55 -27.83
CA PRO A 68 -16.87 4.46 -26.40
C PRO A 68 -16.06 3.31 -25.80
N VAL A 69 -15.33 3.60 -24.73
CA VAL A 69 -14.49 2.61 -24.04
C VAL A 69 -15.37 1.76 -23.14
N ASP A 70 -15.43 0.45 -23.42
CA ASP A 70 -16.02 -0.52 -22.49
C ASP A 70 -15.01 -0.80 -21.36
N LEU A 71 -15.09 0.00 -20.30
CA LEU A 71 -14.22 -0.10 -19.13
C LEU A 71 -14.39 -1.45 -18.42
N ASP A 72 -15.60 -1.99 -18.35
CA ASP A 72 -15.88 -3.27 -17.70
C ASP A 72 -15.18 -4.41 -18.45
N ASN A 73 -15.21 -4.38 -19.79
CA ASN A 73 -14.48 -5.34 -20.60
C ASN A 73 -12.96 -5.20 -20.45
N ILE A 74 -12.41 -3.99 -20.46
CA ILE A 74 -10.95 -3.77 -20.27
C ILE A 74 -10.48 -4.30 -18.92
N VAL A 75 -11.22 -3.99 -17.85
CA VAL A 75 -10.92 -4.47 -16.49
C VAL A 75 -11.04 -6.00 -16.45
N SER A 76 -12.09 -6.57 -17.03
CA SER A 76 -12.30 -8.03 -17.08
C SER A 76 -11.19 -8.77 -17.82
N LEU A 77 -10.76 -8.25 -18.97
CA LEU A 77 -9.64 -8.82 -19.75
C LEU A 77 -8.33 -8.75 -18.96
N SER A 78 -8.01 -7.59 -18.36
CA SER A 78 -6.82 -7.43 -17.53
C SER A 78 -6.81 -8.36 -16.32
N LEU A 79 -7.97 -8.58 -15.71
CA LEU A 79 -8.12 -9.53 -14.60
C LEU A 79 -7.96 -10.96 -15.09
N ASN A 80 -8.50 -11.32 -16.25
CA ASN A 80 -8.43 -12.67 -16.80
C ASN A 80 -7.02 -13.14 -17.15
N GLU A 81 -6.09 -12.23 -17.43
CA GLU A 81 -4.69 -12.54 -17.72
C GLU A 81 -3.86 -12.87 -16.47
N ARG A 82 -4.42 -12.72 -15.27
CA ARG A 82 -3.72 -12.95 -14.00
C ARG A 82 -3.80 -14.40 -13.55
N PRO A 83 -2.76 -14.91 -12.87
CA PRO A 83 -2.82 -16.21 -12.23
C PRO A 83 -3.90 -16.24 -11.14
N THR A 84 -4.40 -17.42 -10.86
CA THR A 84 -5.35 -17.69 -9.78
C THR A 84 -4.64 -17.95 -8.45
N LEU A 85 -5.36 -17.90 -7.32
CA LEU A 85 -4.79 -18.22 -6.01
C LEU A 85 -4.28 -19.67 -5.96
N THR A 86 -4.95 -20.61 -6.62
CA THR A 86 -4.46 -22.00 -6.74
C THR A 86 -3.11 -22.12 -7.43
N GLN A 87 -2.66 -21.11 -8.17
CA GLN A 87 -1.35 -21.05 -8.82
C GLN A 87 -0.28 -20.32 -7.99
N ILE A 88 -0.55 -19.99 -6.71
CA ILE A 88 0.33 -19.18 -5.86
C ILE A 88 1.76 -19.71 -5.76
N GLU A 89 1.97 -21.03 -5.71
CA GLU A 89 3.32 -21.60 -5.68
C GLU A 89 4.11 -21.35 -6.96
N ARG A 90 3.44 -21.39 -8.11
CA ARG A 90 4.06 -21.06 -9.41
C ARG A 90 4.41 -19.58 -9.46
N ALA A 91 3.55 -18.72 -8.91
CA ALA A 91 3.83 -17.29 -8.79
C ALA A 91 5.01 -17.01 -7.85
N ALA A 92 5.10 -17.72 -6.72
CA ALA A 92 6.22 -17.61 -5.79
C ALA A 92 7.55 -18.01 -6.45
N ARG A 93 7.57 -19.14 -7.19
CA ARG A 93 8.75 -19.58 -7.96
C ARG A 93 9.16 -18.56 -9.02
N ALA A 94 8.21 -18.07 -9.82
CA ALA A 94 8.47 -17.05 -10.82
C ALA A 94 9.04 -15.76 -10.21
N ALA A 95 8.53 -15.33 -9.05
CA ALA A 95 9.03 -14.16 -8.35
C ALA A 95 10.47 -14.38 -7.83
N ALA A 96 10.74 -15.56 -7.26
CA ALA A 96 12.06 -15.97 -6.79
C ALA A 96 13.09 -16.04 -7.93
N ASP A 97 12.74 -16.65 -9.05
CA ASP A 97 13.61 -16.77 -10.23
C ASP A 97 13.89 -15.40 -10.86
N PHE A 98 12.88 -14.53 -10.92
CA PHE A 98 13.05 -13.15 -11.41
C PHE A 98 13.91 -12.29 -10.48
N GLU A 99 13.78 -12.48 -9.16
CA GLU A 99 14.62 -11.78 -8.18
C GLU A 99 16.10 -12.13 -8.34
N ASP A 100 16.40 -13.39 -8.66
CA ASP A 100 17.75 -13.91 -8.97
C ASP A 100 18.32 -13.45 -10.32
N GLY A 101 17.52 -12.72 -11.11
CA GLY A 101 17.96 -12.15 -12.38
C GLY A 101 17.84 -13.10 -13.56
N GLN A 102 17.07 -14.18 -13.45
CA GLN A 102 16.72 -14.99 -14.61
C GLN A 102 15.92 -14.16 -15.63
N GLU A 103 16.13 -14.45 -16.91
CA GLU A 103 15.35 -13.84 -17.97
C GLU A 103 13.88 -14.25 -17.86
N LEU A 104 13.01 -13.27 -18.09
CA LEU A 104 11.58 -13.43 -17.86
C LEU A 104 10.94 -14.23 -19.01
N ASN A 105 10.77 -15.53 -18.80
CA ASN A 105 10.14 -16.46 -19.74
C ASN A 105 8.60 -16.31 -19.77
N ASP A 106 7.91 -17.04 -20.66
CA ASP A 106 6.44 -16.92 -20.83
C ASP A 106 5.64 -17.28 -19.57
N GLU A 107 6.09 -18.26 -18.80
CA GLU A 107 5.45 -18.61 -17.54
C GLU A 107 5.60 -17.47 -16.52
N MET A 108 6.81 -16.92 -16.38
CA MET A 108 7.07 -15.77 -15.49
C MET A 108 6.29 -14.53 -15.92
N ARG A 109 6.13 -14.28 -17.23
CA ARG A 109 5.28 -13.20 -17.76
C ARG A 109 3.86 -13.31 -17.26
N HIS A 110 3.29 -14.51 -17.35
CA HIS A 110 1.93 -14.77 -16.90
C HIS A 110 1.82 -14.69 -15.37
N MET A 111 2.72 -15.36 -14.63
CA MET A 111 2.69 -15.41 -13.17
C MET A 111 2.94 -14.07 -12.48
N LEU A 112 3.76 -13.21 -13.06
CA LEU A 112 4.02 -11.84 -12.57
C LEU A 112 3.17 -10.79 -13.29
N GLY A 113 2.17 -11.23 -14.05
CA GLY A 113 1.22 -10.38 -14.74
C GLY A 113 0.49 -9.47 -13.75
N GLY A 114 0.51 -8.17 -14.01
CA GLY A 114 -0.16 -7.19 -13.17
C GLY A 114 0.61 -6.76 -11.91
N SER A 115 1.81 -7.27 -11.63
CA SER A 115 2.61 -6.81 -10.47
C SER A 115 2.94 -5.31 -10.47
N TRP A 116 2.75 -4.62 -11.59
CA TRP A 116 2.88 -3.17 -11.76
C TRP A 116 1.65 -2.36 -11.36
N THR A 117 0.53 -3.01 -11.03
CA THR A 117 -0.69 -2.34 -10.62
C THR A 117 -0.72 -2.01 -9.13
N ILE A 118 0.36 -2.32 -8.40
CA ILE A 118 0.48 -2.06 -6.98
C ILE A 118 1.88 -1.56 -6.58
N GLY A 119 1.92 -0.77 -5.51
CA GLY A 119 3.15 -0.21 -4.97
C GLY A 119 4.01 -1.21 -4.18
N GLY A 120 5.19 -0.76 -3.74
CA GLY A 120 6.15 -1.52 -2.94
C GLY A 120 7.32 -2.13 -3.70
N ALA A 121 8.41 -2.40 -2.97
CA ALA A 121 9.69 -2.81 -3.55
C ALA A 121 9.96 -4.32 -3.54
N ARG A 122 9.18 -5.07 -2.75
CA ARG A 122 9.41 -6.49 -2.47
C ARG A 122 8.67 -7.41 -3.46
N PRO A 123 9.12 -8.66 -3.65
CA PRO A 123 8.49 -9.63 -4.54
C PRO A 123 7.00 -9.82 -4.26
N LYS A 124 6.17 -9.66 -5.30
CA LYS A 124 4.72 -9.80 -5.21
C LYS A 124 4.06 -10.13 -6.55
N ALA A 125 2.90 -10.77 -6.49
CA ALA A 125 2.02 -11.02 -7.61
C ALA A 125 0.59 -10.59 -7.28
N ILE A 126 -0.19 -10.29 -8.33
CA ILE A 126 -1.62 -10.04 -8.20
C ILE A 126 -2.35 -11.30 -8.67
N LEU A 127 -3.11 -11.91 -7.77
CA LEU A 127 -3.80 -13.17 -8.02
C LEU A 127 -5.30 -12.91 -8.17
N ARG A 128 -6.00 -13.71 -8.96
CA ARG A 128 -7.45 -13.79 -8.90
C ARG A 128 -7.87 -14.65 -7.73
N ASP A 129 -8.87 -14.20 -6.99
CA ASP A 129 -9.52 -15.05 -6.00
C ASP A 129 -10.44 -16.05 -6.70
N ASP A 130 -10.05 -17.32 -6.67
CA ASP A 130 -10.84 -18.46 -7.16
C ASP A 130 -11.40 -19.30 -5.99
N ARG A 131 -11.32 -18.81 -4.75
CA ARG A 131 -12.00 -19.41 -3.60
C ARG A 131 -13.50 -19.17 -3.73
N GLY A 132 -14.28 -20.21 -3.45
CA GLY A 132 -15.75 -20.15 -3.55
C GLY A 132 -16.33 -18.96 -2.77
N SER A 133 -17.27 -18.25 -3.40
CA SER A 133 -17.94 -17.01 -2.94
C SER A 133 -17.29 -15.68 -3.36
N ALA A 134 -16.06 -15.66 -3.87
CA ALA A 134 -15.50 -14.45 -4.48
C ALA A 134 -16.12 -14.23 -5.88
N ALA A 135 -16.56 -13.00 -6.18
CA ALA A 135 -17.09 -12.69 -7.50
C ALA A 135 -15.98 -12.66 -8.57
N PRO A 136 -16.30 -12.99 -9.83
CA PRO A 136 -15.36 -12.81 -10.93
C PRO A 136 -14.75 -11.40 -10.91
N GLY A 137 -13.42 -11.34 -10.89
CA GLY A 137 -12.67 -10.09 -10.86
C GLY A 137 -12.21 -9.59 -9.49
N SER A 138 -12.48 -10.35 -8.41
CA SER A 138 -11.77 -10.16 -7.14
C SER A 138 -10.28 -10.45 -7.31
N SER A 139 -9.43 -9.47 -7.02
CA SER A 139 -7.97 -9.65 -7.04
C SER A 139 -7.38 -9.56 -5.64
N LEU A 140 -6.44 -10.44 -5.36
CA LEU A 140 -5.65 -10.56 -4.14
C LEU A 140 -4.22 -10.08 -4.39
N ILE A 141 -3.54 -9.67 -3.33
CA ILE A 141 -2.12 -9.32 -3.36
C ILE A 141 -1.38 -10.45 -2.67
N ALA A 142 -0.53 -11.18 -3.39
CA ALA A 142 0.37 -12.16 -2.79
C ALA A 142 1.76 -11.54 -2.64
N LYS A 143 2.22 -11.38 -1.40
CA LYS A 143 3.59 -10.99 -1.06
C LYS A 143 4.42 -12.25 -0.80
N PHE A 144 5.63 -12.28 -1.36
CA PHE A 144 6.57 -13.39 -1.17
C PHE A 144 7.79 -12.91 -0.37
N ASN A 145 8.37 -13.82 0.43
CA ASN A 145 9.66 -13.55 1.05
C ASN A 145 10.71 -13.35 -0.06
N SER A 146 11.59 -12.37 0.14
CA SER A 146 12.76 -12.19 -0.71
C SER A 146 13.80 -13.24 -0.31
N LYS A 147 14.57 -13.76 -1.28
CA LYS A 147 15.74 -14.60 -0.98
C LYS A 147 16.81 -13.89 -0.16
N ARG A 148 16.74 -12.56 -0.07
CA ARG A 148 17.63 -11.70 0.72
C ARG A 148 17.11 -11.44 2.13
N ASP A 149 15.94 -11.97 2.48
CA ASP A 149 15.45 -11.83 3.84
C ASP A 149 16.22 -12.75 4.79
N LEU A 150 16.51 -12.21 5.97
CA LEU A 150 17.14 -12.95 7.06
C LEU A 150 16.11 -13.53 8.03
N VAL A 151 14.84 -13.17 7.86
CA VAL A 151 13.72 -13.52 8.75
C VAL A 151 12.46 -13.78 7.91
N PRO A 152 11.51 -14.60 8.38
CA PRO A 152 10.27 -14.89 7.66
C PRO A 152 9.31 -13.70 7.70
N ARG A 153 9.56 -12.68 6.86
CA ARG A 153 8.85 -11.40 6.89
C ARG A 153 7.34 -11.55 6.70
N ASN A 154 6.90 -12.45 5.82
CA ASN A 154 5.49 -12.73 5.62
C ASN A 154 4.79 -13.19 6.91
N ARG A 155 5.44 -14.06 7.70
CA ARG A 155 4.91 -14.50 9.00
C ARG A 155 4.87 -13.35 10.01
N ILE A 156 5.93 -12.53 10.04
CA ILE A 156 6.02 -11.38 10.94
C ILE A 156 4.93 -10.35 10.63
N GLU A 157 4.78 -9.97 9.35
CA GLU A 157 3.75 -9.02 8.92
C GLU A 157 2.35 -9.58 9.23
N TRP A 158 2.10 -10.86 8.96
CA TRP A 158 0.83 -11.49 9.33
C TRP A 158 0.58 -11.45 10.85
N ALA A 159 1.55 -11.83 11.67
CA ALA A 159 1.42 -11.80 13.13
C ALA A 159 1.17 -10.38 13.65
N CYS A 160 1.88 -9.38 13.13
CA CYS A 160 1.65 -7.97 13.47
C CYS A 160 0.24 -7.49 13.09
N MET A 161 -0.27 -7.93 11.94
CA MET A 161 -1.63 -7.62 11.50
C MET A 161 -2.69 -8.30 12.39
N GLN A 162 -2.45 -9.53 12.84
CA GLN A 162 -3.33 -10.21 13.80
C GLN A 162 -3.32 -9.50 15.16
N MET A 163 -2.15 -9.15 15.69
CA MET A 163 -2.04 -8.36 16.92
C MET A 163 -2.75 -7.02 16.81
N ALA A 164 -2.62 -6.32 15.67
CA ALA A 164 -3.34 -5.07 15.44
C ALA A 164 -4.87 -5.30 15.43
N SER A 165 -5.36 -6.41 14.87
CA SER A 165 -6.78 -6.77 14.96
C SER A 165 -7.22 -6.98 16.41
N ASP A 166 -6.44 -7.70 17.20
CA ASP A 166 -6.74 -7.97 18.62
C ASP A 166 -6.71 -6.68 19.46
N MET A 167 -5.88 -5.71 19.07
CA MET A 167 -5.87 -4.35 19.64
C MET A 167 -7.06 -3.48 19.16
N GLY A 168 -7.99 -4.03 18.38
CA GLY A 168 -9.21 -3.36 17.93
C GLY A 168 -9.04 -2.46 16.70
N PHE A 169 -7.97 -2.60 15.93
CA PHE A 169 -7.83 -1.89 14.66
C PHE A 169 -8.64 -2.58 13.55
N ARG A 170 -9.21 -1.78 12.65
CA ARG A 170 -9.60 -2.30 11.33
C ARG A 170 -8.33 -2.61 10.55
N VAL A 171 -8.05 -3.88 10.34
CA VAL A 171 -6.92 -4.35 9.52
C VAL A 171 -7.41 -4.83 8.15
N ALA A 172 -6.56 -4.71 7.14
CA ALA A 172 -6.77 -5.38 5.87
C ALA A 172 -6.78 -6.89 6.12
N LYS A 173 -7.75 -7.60 5.55
CA LYS A 173 -7.81 -9.06 5.71
C LYS A 173 -6.61 -9.69 5.03
N ALA A 174 -5.95 -10.59 5.75
CA ALA A 174 -4.75 -11.24 5.29
C ALA A 174 -4.72 -12.69 5.75
N ASP A 175 -4.39 -13.58 4.82
CA ASP A 175 -4.18 -15.01 5.05
C ASP A 175 -2.70 -15.33 4.87
N LEU A 176 -2.19 -16.22 5.71
CA LEU A 176 -0.87 -16.81 5.52
C LEU A 176 -1.03 -18.16 4.81
N VAL A 177 -0.42 -18.28 3.63
CA VAL A 177 -0.47 -19.50 2.81
C VAL A 177 0.91 -20.17 2.85
N GLU A 178 0.96 -21.40 3.34
CA GLU A 178 2.14 -22.25 3.24
C GLU A 178 2.40 -22.63 1.77
N LEU A 179 3.66 -22.59 1.36
CA LEU A 179 4.11 -22.90 0.00
C LEU A 179 4.93 -24.18 0.06
N GLY A 180 4.52 -25.21 -0.68
CA GLY A 180 5.15 -26.52 -0.61
C GLY A 180 4.96 -27.19 0.76
N ASN A 181 5.85 -28.15 1.06
CA ASN A 181 5.75 -29.02 2.24
C ASN A 181 6.90 -28.82 3.24
N ASP A 182 7.68 -27.74 3.10
CA ASP A 182 8.84 -27.47 3.98
C ASP A 182 8.45 -26.83 5.32
N GLY A 183 7.25 -26.24 5.42
CA GLY A 183 6.73 -25.58 6.61
C GLY A 183 7.34 -24.20 6.90
N ASP A 184 8.26 -23.72 6.06
CA ASP A 184 8.97 -22.45 6.24
C ASP A 184 8.62 -21.44 5.15
N SER A 185 8.39 -21.92 3.93
CA SER A 185 8.04 -21.10 2.78
C SER A 185 6.60 -20.65 2.87
N THR A 186 6.37 -19.34 2.94
CA THR A 186 5.03 -18.76 3.08
C THR A 186 4.80 -17.61 2.12
N ALA A 187 3.55 -17.41 1.71
CA ALA A 187 3.05 -16.20 1.07
C ALA A 187 2.06 -15.50 1.99
N LEU A 188 2.15 -14.17 2.08
CA LEU A 188 1.13 -13.35 2.71
C LEU A 188 0.13 -12.90 1.63
N VAL A 189 -1.12 -13.32 1.73
CA VAL A 189 -2.18 -13.05 0.77
C VAL A 189 -3.15 -12.05 1.36
N LEU A 190 -3.23 -10.86 0.75
CA LEU A 190 -4.10 -9.77 1.23
C LEU A 190 -5.32 -9.58 0.33
N GLU A 191 -6.49 -9.43 0.95
CA GLU A 191 -7.67 -8.91 0.27
C GLU A 191 -7.53 -7.40 0.05
N ARG A 192 -7.92 -6.95 -1.14
CA ARG A 192 -7.90 -5.55 -1.51
C ARG A 192 -9.08 -4.80 -0.90
N PHE A 193 -8.82 -3.93 0.07
CA PHE A 193 -9.85 -3.08 0.69
C PHE A 193 -10.37 -1.96 -0.22
N ASP A 194 -9.72 -1.71 -1.36
CA ASP A 194 -10.17 -0.80 -2.42
C ASP A 194 -11.07 -1.51 -3.45
N ARG A 195 -11.49 -2.74 -3.15
CA ARG A 195 -12.47 -3.55 -3.90
C ARG A 195 -13.61 -3.94 -2.97
N GLU A 196 -14.84 -3.87 -3.46
CA GLU A 196 -16.04 -4.21 -2.69
C GLU A 196 -17.03 -4.99 -3.57
N LEU A 197 -17.56 -6.10 -3.06
CA LEU A 197 -18.59 -6.86 -3.75
C LEU A 197 -19.97 -6.22 -3.50
N VAL A 198 -20.56 -5.64 -4.53
CA VAL A 198 -21.90 -5.03 -4.48
C VAL A 198 -22.76 -5.66 -5.57
N ALA A 199 -23.90 -6.25 -5.19
CA ALA A 199 -24.86 -6.86 -6.12
C ALA A 199 -24.21 -7.84 -7.13
N GLY A 200 -23.25 -8.65 -6.68
CA GLY A 200 -22.57 -9.64 -7.54
C GLY A 200 -21.48 -9.07 -8.44
N ARG A 201 -21.14 -7.78 -8.30
CA ARG A 201 -20.08 -7.10 -9.08
C ARG A 201 -19.02 -6.50 -8.17
N ILE A 202 -17.78 -6.46 -8.65
CA ILE A 202 -16.68 -5.82 -7.94
C ILE A 202 -16.69 -4.33 -8.22
N HIS A 203 -17.06 -3.55 -7.21
CA HIS A 203 -16.96 -2.11 -7.16
C HIS A 203 -15.56 -1.70 -6.73
N ARG A 204 -15.03 -0.66 -7.38
CA ARG A 204 -13.70 -0.13 -7.08
C ARG A 204 -13.84 1.18 -6.33
N ARG A 205 -13.21 1.26 -5.16
CA ARG A 205 -13.27 2.45 -4.33
C ARG A 205 -12.09 3.35 -4.63
N HIS A 206 -12.32 4.66 -4.70
CA HIS A 206 -11.22 5.59 -4.92
C HIS A 206 -10.29 5.61 -3.70
N TYR A 207 -8.99 5.57 -3.95
CA TYR A 207 -7.94 5.49 -2.94
C TYR A 207 -6.92 6.60 -3.16
N VAL A 208 -6.40 7.15 -2.06
CA VAL A 208 -5.21 8.01 -2.05
C VAL A 208 -4.34 7.69 -0.83
N SER A 209 -3.03 7.71 -0.98
CA SER A 209 -2.10 7.62 0.14
C SER A 209 -1.83 8.99 0.79
N ALA A 210 -1.28 8.98 2.00
CA ALA A 210 -0.88 10.22 2.67
C ALA A 210 0.23 10.94 1.91
N ILE A 211 1.15 10.23 1.23
CA ILE A 211 2.21 10.90 0.45
C ILE A 211 1.62 11.65 -0.74
N SER A 212 0.59 11.10 -1.40
CA SER A 212 -0.12 11.76 -2.49
C SER A 212 -0.87 13.00 -2.02
N LEU A 213 -1.49 12.93 -0.84
CA LEU A 213 -2.18 14.07 -0.21
C LEU A 213 -1.23 15.12 0.38
N ALA A 214 -0.02 14.73 0.76
CA ALA A 214 1.06 15.63 1.14
C ALA A 214 1.68 16.30 -0.10
N SER A 215 1.71 15.56 -1.22
CA SER A 215 2.43 15.89 -2.46
C SER A 215 3.82 16.43 -2.21
N TYR A 216 4.55 15.63 -1.45
CA TYR A 216 5.91 15.90 -1.08
C TYR A 216 6.83 14.91 -1.76
N GLU A 217 7.88 15.42 -2.39
CA GLU A 217 9.00 14.61 -2.86
C GLU A 217 10.21 14.96 -2.00
N PRO A 218 10.72 14.00 -1.20
CA PRO A 218 11.88 14.25 -0.38
C PRO A 218 13.07 14.60 -1.27
N GLN A 219 13.75 15.71 -0.97
CA GLN A 219 14.91 16.16 -1.75
C GLN A 219 16.19 15.39 -1.40
N SER A 220 16.16 14.57 -0.34
CA SER A 220 17.30 13.83 0.19
C SER A 220 16.89 12.43 0.61
N ALA A 221 17.78 11.46 0.46
CA ALA A 221 17.59 10.12 1.01
C ALA A 221 17.65 10.09 2.56
N HIS A 222 18.24 11.11 3.19
CA HIS A 222 18.47 11.14 4.64
C HIS A 222 17.32 11.76 5.45
N LEU A 223 16.23 12.20 4.79
CA LEU A 223 15.00 12.74 5.39
C LEU A 223 15.22 13.64 6.61
N ASN A 224 16.22 14.51 6.51
CA ASN A 224 16.75 15.28 7.64
C ASN A 224 16.66 16.79 7.45
N SER A 225 16.26 17.28 6.27
CA SER A 225 16.03 18.71 6.10
C SER A 225 14.88 19.15 6.99
N SER A 226 14.84 20.43 7.38
CA SER A 226 13.73 20.97 8.16
C SER A 226 12.39 20.77 7.47
N GLN A 227 12.38 20.78 6.13
CA GLN A 227 11.18 20.48 5.34
C GLN A 227 10.78 19.00 5.44
N ASP A 228 11.74 18.06 5.38
CA ASP A 228 11.46 16.63 5.59
C ASP A 228 10.89 16.38 6.99
N GLN A 229 11.47 17.00 8.02
CA GLN A 229 11.01 16.88 9.41
C GLN A 229 9.57 17.34 9.59
N ILE A 230 9.12 18.32 8.80
CA ILE A 230 7.74 18.80 8.82
C ILE A 230 6.85 17.89 7.97
N MET A 231 7.25 17.62 6.71
CA MET A 231 6.40 16.95 5.72
C MET A 231 6.30 15.44 5.94
N ILE A 232 7.30 14.82 6.53
CA ILE A 232 7.40 13.38 6.81
C ILE A 232 7.31 13.20 8.32
N SER A 233 6.15 13.60 8.87
CA SER A 233 5.91 13.57 10.30
C SER A 233 4.51 13.07 10.63
N TRP A 234 4.36 12.57 11.85
CA TRP A 234 3.05 12.30 12.42
C TRP A 234 2.17 13.55 12.45
N GLY A 235 2.74 14.73 12.74
CA GLY A 235 2.01 16.00 12.67
C GLY A 235 1.38 16.26 11.30
N LYS A 236 2.13 16.04 10.21
CA LYS A 236 1.60 16.17 8.85
C LYS A 236 0.53 15.13 8.55
N LEU A 237 0.72 13.90 9.01
CA LEU A 237 -0.27 12.84 8.82
C LEU A 237 -1.59 13.15 9.56
N LEU A 238 -1.53 13.68 10.79
CA LEU A 238 -2.72 14.14 11.53
C LEU A 238 -3.42 15.33 10.83
N GLU A 239 -2.66 16.27 10.27
CA GLU A 239 -3.19 17.39 9.46
C GLU A 239 -3.96 16.85 8.25
N ILE A 240 -3.35 15.94 7.48
CA ILE A 240 -3.95 15.33 6.29
C ILE A 240 -5.23 14.59 6.68
N ALA A 241 -5.19 13.72 7.69
CA ALA A 241 -6.33 12.93 8.12
C ALA A 241 -7.50 13.82 8.59
N SER A 242 -7.20 14.88 9.35
CA SER A 242 -8.19 15.86 9.80
C SER A 242 -8.84 16.61 8.64
N ARG A 243 -8.07 16.93 7.59
CA ARG A 243 -8.52 17.71 6.44
C ARG A 243 -9.46 16.93 5.53
N VAL A 244 -9.19 15.63 5.33
CA VAL A 244 -9.94 14.80 4.36
C VAL A 244 -11.11 14.05 4.98
N SER A 245 -11.09 13.80 6.29
CA SER A 245 -12.17 13.09 6.98
C SER A 245 -13.39 13.98 7.21
N ASP A 246 -14.58 13.35 7.19
CA ASP A 246 -15.84 13.94 7.64
C ASP A 246 -15.95 14.01 9.18
N LYS A 247 -15.11 13.25 9.90
CA LYS A 247 -15.02 13.19 11.36
C LYS A 247 -13.58 13.48 11.84
N PRO A 248 -13.08 14.72 11.72
CA PRO A 248 -11.68 15.06 11.97
C PRO A 248 -11.17 14.67 13.36
N ALA A 249 -12.01 14.76 14.40
CA ALA A 249 -11.63 14.35 15.75
C ALA A 249 -11.35 12.85 15.85
N GLN A 250 -12.21 12.02 15.26
CA GLN A 250 -12.01 10.56 15.22
C GLN A 250 -10.80 10.19 14.37
N ALA A 251 -10.60 10.88 13.24
CA ALA A 251 -9.44 10.68 12.39
C ALA A 251 -8.11 10.97 13.11
N ARG A 252 -8.04 12.02 13.93
CA ARG A 252 -6.85 12.31 14.76
C ARG A 252 -6.60 11.22 15.79
N VAL A 253 -7.66 10.77 16.48
CA VAL A 253 -7.57 9.68 17.45
C VAL A 253 -7.05 8.40 16.78
N GLU A 254 -7.58 8.03 15.61
CA GLU A 254 -7.11 6.85 14.88
C GLU A 254 -5.65 6.98 14.42
N MET A 255 -5.23 8.15 13.93
CA MET A 255 -3.82 8.38 13.55
C MET A 255 -2.88 8.32 14.76
N TYR A 256 -3.27 8.90 15.89
CA TYR A 256 -2.51 8.75 17.13
C TYR A 256 -2.47 7.29 17.60
N THR A 257 -3.57 6.56 17.48
CA THR A 257 -3.60 5.13 17.79
C THR A 257 -2.62 4.35 16.91
N ARG A 258 -2.52 4.69 15.62
CA ARG A 258 -1.53 4.08 14.70
C ARG A 258 -0.09 4.48 15.05
N LEU A 259 0.15 5.68 15.56
CA LEU A 259 1.48 6.04 16.10
C LEU A 259 1.86 5.09 17.23
N VAL A 260 0.98 4.92 18.21
CA VAL A 260 1.21 4.00 19.33
C VAL A 260 1.41 2.57 18.86
N LEU A 261 0.62 2.08 17.89
CA LEU A 261 0.81 0.75 17.28
C LEU A 261 2.19 0.60 16.62
N ASN A 262 2.60 1.56 15.80
CA ASN A 262 3.89 1.49 15.11
C ASN A 262 5.05 1.51 16.11
N THR A 263 4.95 2.30 17.18
CA THR A 263 5.95 2.31 18.26
C THR A 263 5.96 0.99 19.02
N ALA A 264 4.80 0.46 19.41
CA ALA A 264 4.67 -0.80 20.15
C ALA A 264 5.25 -2.00 19.39
N LEU A 265 4.97 -2.08 18.09
CA LEU A 265 5.47 -3.16 17.23
C LEU A 265 6.86 -2.90 16.68
N GLN A 266 7.49 -1.76 16.99
CA GLN A 266 8.73 -1.31 16.37
C GLN A 266 8.67 -1.36 14.83
N ASN A 267 7.53 -0.93 14.28
CA ASN A 267 7.36 -0.80 12.83
C ASN A 267 8.01 0.50 12.35
N THR A 268 9.26 0.39 11.93
CA THR A 268 10.06 1.53 11.44
C THR A 268 9.83 1.88 9.97
N ASP A 269 9.02 1.10 9.24
CA ASP A 269 8.64 1.36 7.85
C ASP A 269 7.28 2.07 7.79
N ASP A 270 7.06 2.98 8.74
CA ASP A 270 5.83 3.75 8.90
C ASP A 270 5.77 4.94 7.92
N HIS A 271 6.22 4.78 6.68
CA HIS A 271 6.24 5.88 5.72
C HIS A 271 4.84 6.28 5.25
N LEU A 272 4.69 7.51 4.73
CA LEU A 272 3.39 8.07 4.31
C LEU A 272 2.64 7.26 3.23
N LYS A 273 3.29 6.34 2.50
CA LYS A 273 2.59 5.42 1.58
C LYS A 273 1.78 4.33 2.29
N ASN A 274 2.12 3.99 3.54
CA ASN A 274 1.44 2.96 4.34
C ASN A 274 0.22 3.51 5.10
N PHE A 275 -0.15 4.76 4.83
CA PHE A 275 -1.37 5.38 5.33
C PHE A 275 -2.27 5.73 4.15
N GLY A 276 -3.32 4.94 4.00
CA GLY A 276 -4.29 5.09 2.93
C GLY A 276 -5.58 5.76 3.36
N PHE A 277 -6.29 6.33 2.39
CA PHE A 277 -7.61 6.93 2.57
C PHE A 277 -8.53 6.48 1.44
N ILE A 278 -9.74 6.04 1.78
CA ILE A 278 -10.75 5.56 0.84
C ILE A 278 -11.87 6.59 0.76
N LYS A 279 -12.28 6.94 -0.47
CA LYS A 279 -13.35 7.92 -0.69
C LYS A 279 -14.66 7.41 -0.10
N VAL A 280 -15.37 8.30 0.59
CA VAL A 280 -16.72 8.06 1.09
C VAL A 280 -17.70 8.13 -0.09
N ASP A 281 -18.57 7.14 -0.19
CA ASP A 281 -19.57 7.08 -1.26
C ASP A 281 -20.55 8.26 -1.18
N GLY A 282 -20.91 8.80 -2.34
CA GLY A 282 -21.75 10.00 -2.43
C GLY A 282 -21.10 11.32 -2.00
N ALA A 283 -19.92 11.30 -1.36
CA ALA A 283 -19.22 12.52 -0.97
C ALA A 283 -18.32 13.06 -2.11
N ALA A 284 -18.20 14.37 -2.25
CA ALA A 284 -17.34 14.97 -3.27
C ALA A 284 -15.84 14.83 -2.91
N THR A 285 -15.46 15.21 -1.70
CA THR A 285 -14.05 15.35 -1.27
C THR A 285 -13.83 14.85 0.17
N ARG A 286 -14.53 13.77 0.57
CA ARG A 286 -14.38 13.15 1.89
C ARG A 286 -13.86 11.73 1.78
N TYR A 287 -12.99 11.38 2.71
CA TYR A 287 -12.33 10.10 2.76
C TYR A 287 -12.31 9.55 4.19
N ASP A 288 -12.52 8.24 4.30
CA ASP A 288 -12.28 7.47 5.50
C ASP A 288 -10.84 6.97 5.51
N ILE A 289 -10.29 6.76 6.70
CA ILE A 289 -8.97 6.14 6.85
C ILE A 289 -9.09 4.67 6.37
N ALA A 290 -8.22 4.25 5.46
CA ALA A 290 -8.16 2.87 5.00
C ALA A 290 -7.85 1.92 6.17
N PRO A 291 -8.16 0.62 6.10
CA PRO A 291 -7.68 -0.34 7.10
C PRO A 291 -6.16 -0.23 7.34
N VAL A 292 -5.65 -0.70 8.47
CA VAL A 292 -4.22 -0.90 8.71
C VAL A 292 -3.71 -1.96 7.73
N PHE A 293 -2.56 -1.72 7.08
CA PHE A 293 -1.88 -2.65 6.18
C PHE A 293 -0.38 -2.37 6.22
N ASP A 294 0.44 -3.34 5.80
CA ASP A 294 1.91 -3.21 5.72
C ASP A 294 2.55 -2.83 7.07
N VAL A 295 2.09 -3.47 8.15
CA VAL A 295 2.65 -3.30 9.49
C VAL A 295 3.49 -4.54 9.82
N SER A 296 4.78 -4.32 10.06
CA SER A 296 5.72 -5.39 10.40
C SER A 296 6.77 -4.88 11.38
N ALA A 297 7.03 -5.65 12.43
CA ALA A 297 8.14 -5.42 13.32
C ALA A 297 9.47 -5.47 12.57
N GLN A 298 10.40 -4.58 12.94
CA GLN A 298 11.71 -4.45 12.32
C GLN A 298 12.80 -4.35 13.38
N ALA A 299 14.00 -4.81 13.05
CA ALA A 299 15.16 -4.70 13.93
C ALA A 299 15.72 -3.27 14.03
N ALA A 300 15.28 -2.36 13.16
CA ALA A 300 15.70 -0.97 13.19
C ALA A 300 14.99 -0.22 14.34
N THR A 301 15.64 0.82 14.85
CA THR A 301 15.07 1.69 15.91
C THR A 301 14.61 3.04 15.38
N ARG A 302 14.98 3.38 14.15
CA ARG A 302 14.68 4.67 13.52
C ARG A 302 13.45 4.54 12.64
N HIS A 303 12.34 5.12 13.09
CA HIS A 303 11.12 5.26 12.32
C HIS A 303 11.32 6.15 11.09
N TYR A 304 10.49 5.97 10.07
CA TYR A 304 10.46 6.82 8.90
C TYR A 304 9.85 8.18 9.24
N LEU A 305 8.75 8.21 10.00
CA LEU A 305 8.10 9.46 10.40
C LEU A 305 8.74 10.09 11.63
N HIS A 306 8.93 11.41 11.56
CA HIS A 306 9.27 12.22 12.73
C HIS A 306 8.06 12.34 13.66
N CYS A 307 8.30 12.15 14.96
CA CYS A 307 7.33 12.36 16.03
C CYS A 307 7.69 13.63 16.82
N ALA A 308 7.15 14.77 16.38
CA ALA A 308 7.33 16.06 17.03
C ALA A 308 8.81 16.33 17.38
N ASN A 309 9.11 16.63 18.64
CA ASN A 309 10.45 16.90 19.14
C ASN A 309 11.25 15.63 19.50
N LEU A 310 10.66 14.44 19.41
CA LEU A 310 11.37 13.17 19.61
C LEU A 310 12.17 12.75 18.36
N GLY A 311 11.88 13.36 17.22
CA GLY A 311 12.51 12.98 15.95
C GLY A 311 12.05 11.60 15.51
N GLN A 312 12.96 10.74 15.05
CA GLN A 312 12.64 9.43 14.46
C GLN A 312 12.97 8.24 15.37
N VAL A 313 13.50 8.48 16.56
CA VAL A 313 13.79 7.42 17.53
C VAL A 313 12.97 7.75 18.76
N TYR A 314 11.96 6.93 19.03
CA TYR A 314 11.03 7.14 20.13
C TYR A 314 10.49 5.80 20.63
N ALA A 315 10.28 5.72 21.93
CA ALA A 315 9.69 4.57 22.60
C ALA A 315 8.25 4.87 23.08
N MET A 316 7.56 3.81 23.52
CA MET A 316 6.15 3.89 23.95
C MET A 316 5.93 4.92 25.07
N ASP A 317 6.79 4.91 26.08
CA ASP A 317 6.74 5.80 27.24
C ASP A 317 6.99 7.28 26.86
N GLU A 318 7.67 7.55 25.75
CA GLU A 318 7.87 8.90 25.22
C GLU A 318 6.70 9.36 24.33
N VAL A 319 6.10 8.44 23.57
CA VAL A 319 4.98 8.71 22.65
C VAL A 319 3.67 8.97 23.38
N ILE A 320 3.40 8.27 24.48
CA ILE A 320 2.16 8.42 25.25
C ILE A 320 1.95 9.88 25.71
N PRO A 321 2.93 10.53 26.39
CA PRO A 321 2.84 11.95 26.75
C PRO A 321 2.68 12.92 25.57
N MET A 322 2.99 12.50 24.34
CA MET A 322 2.84 13.32 23.13
C MET A 322 1.41 13.47 22.64
N ALA A 323 0.46 12.68 23.15
CA ALA A 323 -0.95 12.77 22.80
C ALA A 323 -1.46 14.22 22.80
N ARG A 324 -1.22 14.96 23.88
CA ARG A 324 -1.67 16.36 24.02
C ARG A 324 -1.03 17.30 23.00
N ARG A 325 0.26 17.13 22.71
CA ARG A 325 0.97 17.94 21.70
C ARG A 325 0.46 17.67 20.30
N LEU A 326 -0.03 16.46 20.06
CA LEU A 326 -0.67 16.03 18.81
C LEU A 326 -2.19 16.35 18.78
N GLY A 327 -2.73 17.03 19.79
CA GLY A 327 -4.12 17.45 19.83
C GLY A 327 -5.12 16.35 20.20
N ILE A 328 -4.68 15.37 20.98
CA ILE A 328 -5.48 14.26 21.51
C ILE A 328 -5.81 14.50 22.98
N ALA A 329 -7.04 14.19 23.40
CA ALA A 329 -7.47 14.32 24.79
C ALA A 329 -6.89 13.19 25.66
N ASN A 330 -6.52 13.50 26.91
CA ASN A 330 -5.86 12.56 27.82
C ASN A 330 -6.64 11.26 28.01
N GLY A 331 -7.95 11.33 28.28
CA GLY A 331 -8.75 10.11 28.47
C GLY A 331 -8.78 9.20 27.24
N ALA A 332 -8.76 9.76 26.03
CA ALA A 332 -8.66 8.97 24.81
C ALA A 332 -7.27 8.33 24.65
N ALA A 333 -6.21 9.01 25.08
CA ALA A 333 -4.86 8.47 25.06
C ALA A 333 -4.69 7.30 26.05
N GLU A 334 -5.22 7.45 27.27
CA GLU A 334 -5.21 6.40 28.30
C GLU A 334 -5.98 5.14 27.86
N GLU A 335 -7.15 5.31 27.23
CA GLU A 335 -7.93 4.19 26.70
C GLU A 335 -7.18 3.44 25.58
N ILE A 336 -6.52 4.20 24.68
CA ILE A 336 -5.70 3.62 23.60
C ILE A 336 -4.52 2.83 24.18
N GLU A 337 -3.83 3.40 25.16
CA GLU A 337 -2.69 2.76 25.83
C GLU A 337 -3.12 1.45 26.49
N GLN A 338 -4.17 1.47 27.31
CA GLN A 338 -4.69 0.27 27.99
C GLN A 338 -5.06 -0.83 27.00
N ARG A 339 -5.74 -0.45 25.90
CA ARG A 339 -6.14 -1.42 24.86
C ARG A 339 -4.95 -2.05 24.16
N ILE A 340 -3.90 -1.29 23.87
CA ILE A 340 -2.70 -1.81 23.21
C ILE A 340 -1.89 -2.69 24.17
N LEU A 341 -1.66 -2.23 25.40
CA LEU A 341 -0.92 -2.98 26.42
C LEU A 341 -1.60 -4.29 26.84
N ALA A 342 -2.93 -4.40 26.68
CA ALA A 342 -3.64 -5.65 26.98
C ALA A 342 -3.34 -6.80 26.01
N VAL A 343 -2.76 -6.51 24.84
CA VAL A 343 -2.44 -7.49 23.79
C VAL A 343 -0.93 -7.80 23.74
N LEU A 344 -0.09 -6.85 24.13
CA LEU A 344 1.37 -7.01 24.20
C LEU A 344 1.80 -7.95 25.33
#